data_AF-A0A947ZAQ7-F1
#
_entry.id   AF-A0A947ZAQ7-F1
#
_cell.length_a   1.000
_cell.length_b   1.000
_cell.length_c   1.000
_cell.angle_alpha   90.00
_cell.angle_beta   90.00
_cell.angle_gamma   90.00
#
_symmetry.space_group_name_H-M   'P 1'
#
loop_
_entity.id
_entity.type
_entity.pdbx_description
1 polymer ?
#
loop_
_entity_poly.entity_id
_entity_poly.type
_entity_poly.pdbx_seq_one_letter_code
_entity_poly.pdbx_strand_id
1 'polypeptide(L)'
;MSHSFKLFPWLMVVSFACSFDPGGLTEMGNSNLNNTNNLNNTNNVNNINTCGNGTVETGEDCDGSDLAGASCVSLGYSGTGLGCDGSCHYNTSLCDPLETCGNGSLDAGEECDGAILGATTCETLGYYGTGIACDLTCHYDISTCMTNGFCGNSVIESGLETCDGANLGGESCTTLGYYGTGLSCDEDCQLDETQCVANGMCGDNHINGPEECDGTDLGGATCSSLNLGVGTLGCDSDCTYDLTSCQIPEICDDGIDNDGDSQTDCADSDCSTDAACINALSMEFGTSTEHLAIGSLADITGGAPVRAFSVSFWIKLNGDQPDWASPLGASSSGSWDDGFGFYHSSNGFFRFWINVWDGSRATTTTVPANNVWYHVVGTYDADASSNNIKIYLNGVLEDQDNFTESVSAAGAPITIGTIINDDMVGFIDEV
;
A
#
# COMPACT_ATOMS: atom_id res chain seq x y z
N MET A 1 -5.70 23.20 60.74
CA MET A 1 -7.09 22.71 60.75
C MET A 1 -7.14 21.61 59.71
N SER A 2 -6.91 20.33 60.00
CA SER A 2 -7.61 19.38 60.89
C SER A 2 -9.01 18.99 60.39
N HIS A 3 -9.26 17.67 60.40
CA HIS A 3 -10.50 16.88 60.14
C HIS A 3 -10.71 16.49 58.66
N SER A 4 -10.67 15.22 58.22
CA SER A 4 -11.10 13.89 58.72
C SER A 4 -12.60 13.57 58.60
N PHE A 5 -12.86 12.29 58.29
CA PHE A 5 -14.09 11.46 58.23
C PHE A 5 -14.67 11.25 56.82
N LYS A 6 -14.60 10.06 56.19
CA LYS A 6 -15.03 8.66 56.50
C LYS A 6 -16.56 8.42 56.49
N LEU A 7 -16.90 7.22 55.98
CA LEU A 7 -18.11 6.35 56.13
C LEU A 7 -18.87 6.17 54.79
N PHE A 8 -19.32 4.99 54.32
CA PHE A 8 -19.57 3.60 54.79
C PHE A 8 -20.01 2.76 53.52
N PRO A 9 -20.44 1.47 53.53
CA PRO A 9 -20.21 0.32 54.44
C PRO A 9 -20.00 -1.08 53.76
N TRP A 10 -19.51 -2.02 54.59
CA TRP A 10 -19.79 -3.47 54.68
C TRP A 10 -19.79 -4.41 53.46
N LEU A 11 -18.89 -5.41 53.49
CA LEU A 11 -19.31 -6.79 53.79
C LEU A 11 -18.18 -7.58 54.48
N MET A 12 -18.58 -8.33 55.50
CA MET A 12 -17.80 -9.12 56.45
C MET A 12 -17.68 -10.55 55.94
N VAL A 13 -16.47 -11.13 55.89
CA VAL A 13 -16.28 -12.58 56.10
C VAL A 13 -15.04 -12.81 56.94
N VAL A 14 -15.30 -13.35 58.13
CA VAL A 14 -14.33 -13.90 59.08
C VAL A 14 -13.94 -15.29 58.59
N SER A 15 -12.66 -15.64 58.61
CA SER A 15 -12.25 -17.03 58.76
C SER A 15 -10.95 -17.10 59.55
N PHE A 16 -11.04 -17.86 60.64
CA PHE A 16 -10.03 -18.11 61.64
C PHE A 16 -8.88 -18.95 61.04
N ALA A 17 -7.65 -18.51 61.29
CA ALA A 17 -6.50 -19.39 61.28
C ALA A 17 -6.30 -19.92 62.72
N CYS A 18 -6.41 -21.23 62.92
CA CYS A 18 -5.90 -21.90 64.11
C CYS A 18 -4.70 -22.74 63.72
N SER A 19 -3.53 -22.33 64.23
CA SER A 19 -2.31 -23.11 64.28
C SER A 19 -2.42 -24.11 65.44
N PHE A 20 -2.14 -25.39 65.20
CA PHE A 20 -1.99 -26.42 66.23
C PHE A 20 -0.50 -26.60 66.55
N ASP A 21 -0.15 -26.45 67.82
CA ASP A 21 1.14 -26.78 68.43
C ASP A 21 0.90 -27.89 69.47
N PRO A 22 1.50 -29.10 69.34
CA PRO A 22 1.34 -30.17 70.31
C PRO A 22 2.48 -30.11 71.34
N GLY A 23 2.33 -29.24 72.34
CA GLY A 23 3.33 -29.03 73.39
C GLY A 23 2.75 -29.04 74.81
N GLY A 24 2.53 -30.24 75.34
CA GLY A 24 2.60 -30.52 76.79
C GLY A 24 1.36 -30.24 77.63
N LEU A 25 0.77 -31.31 78.18
CA LEU A 25 0.13 -31.28 79.50
C LEU A 25 0.43 -32.55 80.31
N THR A 26 0.66 -32.28 81.58
CA THR A 26 1.20 -33.06 82.69
C THR A 26 0.36 -34.24 83.18
N GLU A 27 1.08 -35.20 83.77
CA GLU A 27 0.61 -36.35 84.55
C GLU A 27 -0.60 -36.07 85.48
N MET A 28 -1.53 -37.02 85.49
CA MET A 28 -2.45 -37.23 86.60
C MET A 28 -2.40 -38.70 87.07
N GLY A 29 -1.91 -38.88 88.30
CA GLY A 29 -2.68 -39.57 89.34
C GLY A 29 -2.84 -41.08 89.22
N ASN A 30 -1.81 -41.79 89.64
CA ASN A 30 -1.82 -43.20 90.01
C ASN A 30 -2.85 -43.51 91.12
N SER A 31 -3.77 -44.47 90.91
CA SER A 31 -4.35 -45.32 91.97
C SER A 31 -5.33 -46.38 91.44
N ASN A 32 -4.90 -47.66 91.33
CA ASN A 32 -5.64 -48.79 91.94
C ASN A 32 -4.86 -50.12 91.95
N LEU A 33 -4.29 -50.41 93.12
CA LEU A 33 -4.20 -51.71 93.82
C LEU A 33 -3.97 -53.02 93.04
N ASN A 34 -2.74 -53.53 93.17
CA ASN A 34 -2.42 -54.95 93.23
C ASN A 34 -3.21 -55.65 94.36
N ASN A 35 -3.90 -56.75 94.05
CA ASN A 35 -4.22 -57.79 95.02
C ASN A 35 -3.62 -59.13 94.58
N THR A 36 -2.44 -59.41 95.13
CA THR A 36 -1.81 -60.72 95.20
C THR A 36 -2.56 -61.63 96.18
N ASN A 37 -3.21 -62.68 95.69
CA ASN A 37 -3.38 -63.98 96.37
C ASN A 37 -4.26 -64.90 95.52
N ASN A 38 -3.70 -66.01 94.99
CA ASN A 38 -4.19 -67.38 95.21
C ASN A 38 -3.43 -68.40 94.32
N LEU A 39 -2.37 -69.02 94.87
CA LEU A 39 -1.90 -70.32 94.37
C LEU A 39 -2.85 -71.41 94.88
N ASN A 40 -3.32 -72.26 93.95
CA ASN A 40 -4.11 -73.48 94.13
C ASN A 40 -5.64 -73.30 94.27
N ASN A 41 -6.32 -73.26 93.13
CA ASN A 41 -7.66 -73.83 93.03
C ASN A 41 -7.82 -74.64 91.74
N THR A 42 -7.64 -75.96 91.86
CA THR A 42 -8.05 -76.96 90.88
C THR A 42 -9.56 -77.16 90.96
N ASN A 43 -10.31 -76.52 90.05
CA ASN A 43 -11.59 -76.94 89.45
C ASN A 43 -12.43 -75.74 89.00
N ASN A 44 -12.01 -75.07 87.92
CA ASN A 44 -12.93 -74.27 87.10
C ASN A 44 -12.73 -74.62 85.63
N VAL A 45 -13.60 -75.50 85.12
CA VAL A 45 -13.74 -75.84 83.71
C VAL A 45 -14.47 -74.69 83.01
N ASN A 46 -13.70 -73.69 82.58
CA ASN A 46 -14.03 -72.72 81.55
C ASN A 46 -12.73 -72.30 80.87
N ASN A 47 -12.38 -73.07 79.83
CA ASN A 47 -11.36 -72.78 78.84
C ASN A 47 -11.57 -71.37 78.25
N ILE A 48 -10.56 -70.50 78.29
CA ILE A 48 -10.45 -69.31 77.41
C ILE A 48 -8.98 -68.85 77.41
N ASN A 49 -8.37 -68.91 76.23
CA ASN A 49 -7.08 -68.37 75.78
C ASN A 49 -5.93 -68.39 76.80
N THR A 50 -5.16 -69.48 76.78
CA THR A 50 -3.81 -69.44 77.35
C THR A 50 -2.83 -69.40 76.21
N CYS A 51 -2.49 -68.17 75.80
CA CYS A 51 -1.48 -67.97 74.79
C CYS A 51 -0.14 -68.61 75.19
N GLY A 52 0.48 -69.33 74.26
CA GLY A 52 1.77 -70.00 74.43
C GLY A 52 1.67 -71.47 74.82
N ASN A 53 0.53 -72.13 74.54
CA ASN A 53 0.32 -73.55 74.80
C ASN A 53 0.69 -74.47 73.60
N GLY A 54 1.01 -73.85 72.45
CA GLY A 54 1.43 -74.52 71.22
C GLY A 54 0.30 -74.95 70.27
N THR A 55 -0.95 -74.56 70.52
CA THR A 55 -2.10 -74.84 69.65
C THR A 55 -3.00 -73.62 69.49
N VAL A 56 -3.33 -73.26 68.24
CA VAL A 56 -4.20 -72.09 67.97
C VAL A 56 -5.66 -72.39 68.30
N GLU A 57 -6.24 -71.66 69.24
CA GLU A 57 -7.64 -71.80 69.67
C GLU A 57 -8.59 -70.71 69.13
N THR A 58 -9.89 -70.87 69.37
CA THR A 58 -10.90 -69.93 68.89
C THR A 58 -10.75 -68.57 69.59
N GLY A 59 -10.26 -67.58 68.85
CA GLY A 59 -10.01 -66.23 69.35
C GLY A 59 -8.53 -65.84 69.40
N GLU A 60 -7.62 -66.71 68.95
CA GLU A 60 -6.19 -66.44 68.79
C GLU A 60 -5.85 -66.35 67.30
N ASP A 61 -4.92 -65.46 66.95
CA ASP A 61 -4.39 -65.37 65.58
C ASP A 61 -3.26 -66.39 65.36
N CYS A 62 -2.52 -66.70 66.41
CA CYS A 62 -1.40 -67.65 66.45
C CYS A 62 -1.15 -68.14 67.89
N ASP A 63 -0.35 -69.20 68.09
CA ASP A 63 0.17 -69.61 69.39
C ASP A 63 1.63 -70.09 69.28
N GLY A 64 2.55 -69.31 69.87
CA GLY A 64 3.97 -69.64 69.89
C GLY A 64 4.56 -69.75 68.48
N SER A 65 4.89 -70.96 68.05
CA SER A 65 5.38 -71.23 66.68
C SER A 65 4.30 -71.66 65.70
N ASP A 66 3.08 -71.94 66.17
CA ASP A 66 1.94 -72.25 65.31
C ASP A 66 1.28 -70.95 64.83
N LEU A 67 1.60 -70.55 63.60
CA LEU A 67 1.10 -69.31 62.99
C LEU A 67 -0.25 -69.50 62.26
N ALA A 68 -0.97 -70.61 62.50
CA ALA A 68 -2.23 -70.95 61.82
C ALA A 68 -2.14 -70.96 60.28
N GLY A 69 -0.93 -71.18 59.72
CA GLY A 69 -0.66 -71.12 58.28
C GLY A 69 -0.49 -69.71 57.71
N ALA A 70 -0.53 -68.67 58.54
CA ALA A 70 -0.19 -67.31 58.13
C ALA A 70 1.33 -67.14 57.94
N SER A 71 1.68 -66.18 57.09
CA SER A 71 3.04 -65.73 56.79
C SER A 71 3.04 -64.22 56.65
N CYS A 72 4.21 -63.57 56.65
CA CYS A 72 4.30 -62.14 56.35
C CYS A 72 3.58 -61.83 55.02
N VAL A 73 3.77 -62.69 54.00
CA VAL A 73 3.13 -62.56 52.68
C VAL A 73 1.61 -62.61 52.76
N SER A 74 1.02 -63.51 53.55
CA SER A 74 -0.44 -63.60 53.67
C SER A 74 -1.07 -62.44 54.46
N LEU A 75 -0.27 -61.67 55.19
CA LEU A 75 -0.70 -60.52 55.99
C LEU A 75 -0.34 -59.17 55.35
N GLY A 76 0.17 -59.18 54.11
CA GLY A 76 0.51 -57.96 53.37
C GLY A 76 1.90 -57.38 53.67
N TYR A 77 2.86 -58.23 54.05
CA TYR A 77 4.26 -57.87 54.30
C TYR A 77 5.20 -58.79 53.47
N SER A 78 6.50 -58.49 53.39
CA SER A 78 7.50 -59.40 52.82
C SER A 78 8.35 -60.07 53.93
N GLY A 79 9.22 -61.01 53.53
CA GLY A 79 10.09 -61.74 54.47
C GLY A 79 9.44 -62.96 55.14
N THR A 80 10.20 -63.61 56.04
CA THR A 80 9.78 -64.84 56.74
C THR A 80 9.69 -64.69 58.26
N GLY A 81 9.85 -63.47 58.78
CA GLY A 81 10.00 -63.22 60.21
C GLY A 81 8.69 -63.11 61.01
N LEU A 82 7.55 -63.56 60.48
CA LEU A 82 6.27 -63.50 61.20
C LEU A 82 6.37 -64.27 62.53
N GLY A 83 6.14 -63.56 63.64
CA GLY A 83 6.12 -64.15 64.98
C GLY A 83 4.72 -64.14 65.58
N CYS A 84 4.58 -64.80 66.73
CA CYS A 84 3.42 -64.68 67.59
C CYS A 84 3.80 -63.96 68.88
N ASP A 85 3.06 -62.93 69.28
CA ASP A 85 3.32 -62.22 70.53
C ASP A 85 2.72 -62.96 71.75
N GLY A 86 3.10 -62.52 72.96
CA GLY A 86 2.63 -63.13 74.21
C GLY A 86 1.14 -62.92 74.51
N SER A 87 0.40 -62.26 73.63
CA SER A 87 -1.05 -62.08 73.67
C SER A 87 -1.76 -62.83 72.53
N CYS A 88 -1.02 -63.63 71.74
CA CYS A 88 -1.52 -64.46 70.64
C CYS A 88 -2.07 -63.68 69.46
N HIS A 89 -1.45 -62.53 69.21
CA HIS A 89 -1.58 -61.77 67.97
C HIS A 89 -0.33 -61.92 67.10
N TYR A 90 -0.52 -61.78 65.79
CA TYR A 90 0.60 -61.74 64.85
C TYR A 90 1.54 -60.59 65.15
N ASN A 91 2.80 -60.92 65.42
CA ASN A 91 3.87 -59.95 65.52
C ASN A 91 4.53 -59.75 64.16
N THR A 92 4.16 -58.66 63.49
CA THR A 92 4.72 -58.27 62.19
C THR A 92 5.97 -57.41 62.30
N SER A 93 6.51 -57.16 63.50
CA SER A 93 7.69 -56.28 63.70
C SER A 93 8.99 -56.84 63.12
N LEU A 94 9.01 -58.15 62.82
CA LEU A 94 10.10 -58.85 62.15
C LEU A 94 9.72 -59.27 60.72
N CYS A 95 8.51 -58.92 60.27
CA CYS A 95 8.21 -58.92 58.85
C CYS A 95 8.83 -57.67 58.24
N ASP A 96 9.35 -57.82 57.03
CA ASP A 96 9.86 -56.68 56.29
C ASP A 96 8.63 -55.89 55.81
N PRO A 97 8.52 -54.58 56.13
CA PRO A 97 7.50 -53.76 55.53
C PRO A 97 7.60 -53.92 54.00
N LEU A 98 6.47 -53.88 53.31
CA LEU A 98 6.47 -53.63 51.87
C LEU A 98 6.96 -52.19 51.67
N GLU A 99 8.24 -51.93 51.94
CA GLU A 99 8.98 -50.81 51.36
C GLU A 99 9.17 -51.21 49.90
N THR A 100 8.08 -51.12 49.14
CA THR A 100 7.99 -51.49 47.75
C THR A 100 8.65 -50.45 46.86
N CYS A 101 9.03 -49.27 47.40
CA CYS A 101 9.71 -48.28 46.59
C CYS A 101 11.18 -48.06 46.89
N GLY A 102 12.02 -48.32 45.88
CA GLY A 102 13.46 -48.20 45.92
C GLY A 102 14.17 -49.46 46.43
N ASN A 103 13.50 -50.61 46.40
CA ASN A 103 14.02 -51.91 46.80
C ASN A 103 14.84 -52.61 45.69
N GLY A 104 14.87 -52.04 44.49
CA GLY A 104 15.64 -52.55 43.35
C GLY A 104 14.95 -53.65 42.55
N SER A 105 13.65 -53.85 42.74
CA SER A 105 12.78 -54.75 41.97
C SER A 105 11.44 -54.08 41.67
N LEU A 106 10.79 -54.46 40.57
CA LEU A 106 9.42 -54.00 40.27
C LEU A 106 8.42 -55.06 40.76
N ASP A 107 7.77 -54.82 41.89
CA ASP A 107 6.82 -55.76 42.51
C ASP A 107 5.37 -55.54 42.03
N ALA A 108 4.51 -56.52 42.33
CA ALA A 108 3.11 -56.49 41.92
C ALA A 108 2.32 -55.39 42.65
N GLY A 109 2.00 -54.32 41.92
CA GLY A 109 1.25 -53.16 42.44
C GLY A 109 2.01 -51.83 42.33
N GLU A 110 3.28 -51.86 41.94
CA GLU A 110 4.11 -50.68 41.67
C GLU A 110 4.04 -50.25 40.21
N GLU A 111 4.13 -48.95 39.95
CA GLU A 111 4.31 -48.41 38.59
C GLU A 111 5.81 -48.36 38.24
N CYS A 112 6.68 -48.13 39.22
CA CYS A 112 8.15 -48.09 39.09
C CYS A 112 8.82 -48.40 40.43
N ASP A 113 10.14 -48.68 40.44
CA ASP A 113 10.97 -48.77 41.65
C ASP A 113 12.33 -48.09 41.42
N GLY A 114 12.55 -46.93 42.05
CA GLY A 114 13.80 -46.19 41.90
C GLY A 114 14.15 -45.87 40.43
N ALA A 115 15.14 -46.56 39.87
CA ALA A 115 15.54 -46.43 38.46
C ALA A 115 14.87 -47.44 37.51
N ILE A 116 14.07 -48.37 38.06
CA ILE A 116 13.37 -49.42 37.31
C ILE A 116 11.99 -48.89 36.94
N LEU A 117 11.85 -48.38 35.71
CA LEU A 117 10.64 -47.70 35.24
C LEU A 117 9.66 -48.60 34.46
N GLY A 118 9.82 -49.93 34.49
CA GLY A 118 8.85 -50.86 33.88
C GLY A 118 8.70 -50.76 32.35
N ALA A 119 9.71 -50.27 31.62
CA ALA A 119 9.69 -49.95 30.19
C ALA A 119 8.82 -48.74 29.78
N THR A 120 8.38 -47.94 30.75
CA THR A 120 7.64 -46.69 30.52
C THR A 120 8.62 -45.53 30.25
N THR A 121 8.30 -44.74 29.23
CA THR A 121 8.95 -43.49 28.84
C THR A 121 7.93 -42.35 28.84
N CYS A 122 8.38 -41.09 28.81
CA CYS A 122 7.45 -39.96 28.65
C CYS A 122 6.56 -40.21 27.41
N GLU A 123 7.14 -40.71 26.31
CA GLU A 123 6.46 -41.00 25.05
C GLU A 123 5.30 -41.99 25.22
N THR A 124 5.52 -43.07 25.97
CA THR A 124 4.47 -44.07 26.22
C THR A 124 3.32 -43.56 27.09
N LEU A 125 3.54 -42.50 27.86
CA LEU A 125 2.52 -41.81 28.66
C LEU A 125 1.87 -40.62 27.93
N GLY A 126 2.26 -40.36 26.67
CA GLY A 126 1.74 -39.25 25.87
C GLY A 126 2.43 -37.90 26.14
N TYR A 127 3.58 -37.92 26.81
CA TYR A 127 4.45 -36.77 27.06
C TYR A 127 5.77 -36.92 26.29
N TYR A 128 6.64 -35.91 26.29
CA TYR A 128 7.98 -36.01 25.68
C TYR A 128 9.03 -35.58 26.70
N GLY A 129 10.25 -36.10 26.60
CA GLY A 129 11.26 -35.90 27.65
C GLY A 129 12.09 -37.16 27.91
N THR A 130 13.24 -36.99 28.55
CA THR A 130 14.04 -38.12 29.08
C THR A 130 13.85 -38.31 30.58
N GLY A 131 13.15 -37.38 31.24
CA GLY A 131 12.95 -37.40 32.69
C GLY A 131 11.62 -38.04 33.06
N ILE A 132 11.63 -39.36 33.27
CA ILE A 132 10.69 -40.00 34.20
C ILE A 132 11.52 -40.40 35.41
N ALA A 133 11.10 -39.96 36.59
CA ALA A 133 11.61 -40.47 37.85
C ALA A 133 10.54 -41.31 38.53
N CYS A 134 10.97 -42.17 39.46
CA CYS A 134 10.07 -42.85 40.36
C CYS A 134 10.04 -42.10 41.68
N ASP A 135 8.86 -41.71 42.15
CA ASP A 135 8.72 -41.08 43.46
C ASP A 135 8.84 -42.11 44.61
N LEU A 136 8.91 -41.62 45.84
CA LEU A 136 9.04 -42.48 47.04
C LEU A 136 7.77 -43.31 47.32
N THR A 137 6.70 -43.13 46.54
CA THR A 137 5.43 -43.84 46.63
C THR A 137 5.18 -44.76 45.44
N CYS A 138 6.17 -44.97 44.58
CA CYS A 138 6.12 -45.87 43.42
C CYS A 138 5.14 -45.45 42.34
N HIS A 139 4.96 -44.14 42.21
CA HIS A 139 4.30 -43.51 41.09
C HIS A 139 5.31 -42.82 40.18
N TYR A 140 4.97 -42.73 38.89
CA TYR A 140 5.78 -41.96 37.95
C TYR A 140 5.72 -40.47 38.29
N ASP A 141 6.87 -39.88 38.58
CA ASP A 141 7.05 -38.44 38.60
C ASP A 141 7.25 -37.95 37.17
N ILE A 142 6.17 -37.42 36.60
CA ILE A 142 6.13 -36.84 35.26
C ILE A 142 6.44 -35.34 35.24
N SER A 143 6.86 -34.75 36.37
CA SER A 143 7.18 -33.31 36.42
C SER A 143 8.35 -32.93 35.50
N THR A 144 9.20 -33.88 35.16
CA THR A 144 10.31 -33.74 34.21
C THR A 144 9.97 -34.18 32.79
N CYS A 145 8.75 -34.69 32.57
CA CYS A 145 8.20 -34.85 31.23
C CYS A 145 7.62 -33.51 30.77
N MET A 146 8.00 -33.10 29.56
CA MET A 146 7.54 -31.86 28.94
C MET A 146 6.20 -32.09 28.25
N THR A 147 5.33 -31.09 28.36
CA THR A 147 3.99 -31.07 27.73
C THR A 147 4.01 -30.48 26.33
N ASN A 148 5.04 -29.71 25.99
CA ASN A 148 5.30 -29.13 24.67
C ASN A 148 6.58 -29.80 24.14
N GLY A 149 6.71 -30.02 22.83
CA GLY A 149 7.81 -30.78 22.20
C GLY A 149 9.25 -30.32 22.55
N PHE A 150 10.25 -31.01 22.02
CA PHE A 150 11.67 -30.74 22.30
C PHE A 150 12.20 -29.59 21.43
N CYS A 151 11.92 -28.36 21.84
CA CYS A 151 12.33 -27.21 21.04
C CYS A 151 13.84 -27.10 20.81
N GLY A 152 14.24 -27.03 19.53
CA GLY A 152 15.61 -26.90 19.06
C GLY A 152 16.29 -28.21 18.68
N ASN A 153 15.55 -29.31 18.52
CA ASN A 153 16.06 -30.61 18.10
C ASN A 153 16.02 -30.84 16.57
N SER A 154 15.51 -29.86 15.81
CA SER A 154 15.28 -29.82 14.35
C SER A 154 14.20 -30.77 13.80
N VAL A 155 13.38 -31.37 14.65
CA VAL A 155 12.24 -32.24 14.31
C VAL A 155 10.96 -31.52 14.70
N ILE A 156 9.85 -31.74 13.98
CA ILE A 156 8.53 -31.24 14.39
C ILE A 156 7.68 -32.41 14.87
N GLU A 157 7.41 -32.44 16.17
CA GLU A 157 6.53 -33.36 16.87
C GLU A 157 5.07 -32.95 16.68
N SER A 158 4.48 -33.52 15.63
CA SER A 158 3.11 -33.27 15.18
C SER A 158 2.09 -33.22 16.33
N GLY A 159 1.46 -32.06 16.51
CA GLY A 159 0.39 -31.82 17.48
C GLY A 159 0.86 -31.22 18.81
N LEU A 160 2.16 -31.02 19.01
CA LEU A 160 2.75 -30.46 20.22
C LEU A 160 3.63 -29.24 19.95
N GLU A 161 4.23 -29.14 18.77
CA GLU A 161 4.95 -27.96 18.30
C GLU A 161 4.56 -27.58 16.88
N THR A 162 4.63 -26.29 16.59
CA THR A 162 4.30 -25.73 15.27
C THR A 162 5.57 -25.57 14.41
N CYS A 163 6.73 -25.44 15.05
CA CYS A 163 8.04 -25.30 14.46
C CYS A 163 9.09 -25.88 15.44
N ASP A 164 10.33 -26.07 14.97
CA ASP A 164 11.48 -26.34 15.82
C ASP A 164 12.73 -25.66 15.26
N GLY A 165 13.25 -24.67 15.98
CA GLY A 165 14.46 -23.94 15.58
C GLY A 165 14.33 -23.34 14.18
N ALA A 166 15.08 -23.87 13.21
CA ALA A 166 15.02 -23.44 11.81
C ALA A 166 13.96 -24.19 10.97
N ASN A 167 13.41 -25.28 11.49
CA ASN A 167 12.36 -26.04 10.85
C ASN A 167 11.00 -25.38 11.16
N LEU A 168 10.53 -24.51 10.27
CA LEU A 168 9.26 -23.77 10.46
C LEU A 168 8.02 -24.55 9.99
N GLY A 169 8.13 -25.86 9.74
CA GLY A 169 6.99 -26.68 9.32
C GLY A 169 6.47 -26.39 7.91
N GLY A 170 7.26 -25.67 7.11
CA GLY A 170 6.83 -25.17 5.80
C GLY A 170 6.10 -23.84 5.85
N GLU A 171 5.96 -23.23 7.03
CA GLU A 171 5.43 -21.88 7.18
C GLU A 171 6.48 -20.81 6.89
N SER A 172 6.02 -19.69 6.37
CA SER A 172 6.76 -18.44 6.14
C SER A 172 5.84 -17.27 6.44
N CYS A 173 6.37 -16.05 6.58
CA CYS A 173 5.51 -14.86 6.73
C CYS A 173 4.44 -14.84 5.62
N THR A 174 4.81 -15.21 4.39
CA THR A 174 3.90 -15.27 3.23
C THR A 174 2.82 -16.34 3.33
N THR A 175 3.06 -17.53 3.91
CA THR A 175 2.00 -18.54 4.08
C THR A 175 1.02 -18.15 5.18
N LEU A 176 1.47 -17.37 6.16
CA LEU A 176 0.65 -16.83 7.26
C LEU A 176 -0.10 -15.54 6.89
N GLY A 177 0.06 -15.04 5.66
CA GLY A 177 -0.62 -13.82 5.19
C GLY A 177 0.08 -12.50 5.54
N TYR A 178 1.33 -12.57 5.96
CA TYR A 178 2.24 -11.43 6.16
C TYR A 178 3.29 -11.35 5.04
N TYR A 179 4.16 -10.36 5.12
CA TYR A 179 5.24 -10.10 4.17
C TYR A 179 6.60 -10.15 4.87
N GLY A 180 7.68 -10.26 4.09
CA GLY A 180 9.06 -10.36 4.61
C GLY A 180 9.53 -11.78 4.93
N THR A 181 10.72 -11.87 5.52
CA THR A 181 11.44 -13.16 5.79
C THR A 181 11.73 -13.40 7.27
N GLY A 182 11.15 -12.59 8.16
CA GLY A 182 11.48 -12.58 9.59
C GLY A 182 10.86 -13.70 10.43
N LEU A 183 10.03 -14.58 9.87
CA LEU A 183 9.39 -15.66 10.63
C LEU A 183 10.45 -16.54 11.29
N SER A 184 10.32 -16.75 12.60
CA SER A 184 11.23 -17.60 13.38
C SER A 184 10.47 -18.50 14.34
N CYS A 185 11.15 -19.47 14.93
CA CYS A 185 10.60 -20.33 15.97
C CYS A 185 11.13 -19.87 17.33
N ASP A 186 10.24 -19.59 18.28
CA ASP A 186 10.63 -19.15 19.62
C ASP A 186 11.04 -20.31 20.54
N GLU A 187 11.45 -19.99 21.78
CA GLU A 187 11.90 -20.99 22.78
C GLU A 187 10.76 -21.90 23.27
N ASP A 188 9.50 -21.52 23.05
CA ASP A 188 8.30 -22.28 23.37
C ASP A 188 7.75 -23.06 22.15
N CYS A 189 8.52 -23.10 21.06
CA CYS A 189 8.20 -23.79 19.82
C CYS A 189 6.91 -23.32 19.13
N GLN A 190 6.65 -22.02 19.26
CA GLN A 190 5.64 -21.28 18.52
C GLN A 190 6.29 -20.43 17.43
N LEU A 191 5.51 -20.15 16.39
CA LEU A 191 5.93 -19.25 15.33
C LEU A 191 5.93 -17.81 15.85
N ASP A 192 7.09 -17.17 15.85
CA ASP A 192 7.26 -15.76 16.17
C ASP A 192 7.09 -14.91 14.91
N GLU A 193 5.92 -14.28 14.83
CA GLU A 193 5.51 -13.39 13.73
C GLU A 193 6.00 -11.95 13.92
N THR A 194 6.71 -11.61 15.01
CA THR A 194 7.05 -10.21 15.34
C THR A 194 7.94 -9.53 14.32
N GLN A 195 8.74 -10.29 13.57
CA GLN A 195 9.59 -9.79 12.48
C GLN A 195 8.93 -9.94 11.10
N CYS A 196 7.70 -10.45 11.03
CA CYS A 196 6.89 -10.39 9.82
C CYS A 196 6.28 -9.00 9.66
N VAL A 197 6.10 -8.58 8.41
CA VAL A 197 5.60 -7.24 8.08
C VAL A 197 4.13 -7.36 7.68
N ALA A 198 3.25 -6.67 8.40
CA ALA A 198 1.79 -6.77 8.18
C ALA A 198 1.28 -6.02 6.94
N ASN A 199 2.00 -4.98 6.49
CA ASN A 199 1.53 -4.03 5.49
C ASN A 199 2.51 -3.90 4.30
N GLY A 200 3.10 -4.99 3.85
CA GLY A 200 4.06 -4.99 2.73
C GLY A 200 5.42 -4.36 3.03
N MET A 201 6.40 -4.55 2.14
CA MET A 201 7.76 -4.03 2.28
C MET A 201 8.20 -3.19 1.09
N CYS A 202 8.14 -1.87 1.26
CA CYS A 202 8.60 -0.96 0.21
C CYS A 202 10.11 -1.07 -0.05
N GLY A 203 10.47 -1.24 -1.32
CA GLY A 203 11.84 -1.32 -1.83
C GLY A 203 12.33 -2.75 -2.07
N ASP A 204 11.47 -3.76 -2.04
CA ASP A 204 11.82 -5.16 -2.32
C ASP A 204 11.61 -5.59 -3.79
N ASN A 205 11.20 -4.65 -4.65
CA ASN A 205 10.80 -4.82 -6.05
C ASN A 205 9.63 -5.79 -6.27
N HIS A 206 8.72 -5.89 -5.30
CA HIS A 206 7.51 -6.67 -5.47
C HIS A 206 6.31 -5.93 -4.88
N ILE A 207 5.33 -5.55 -5.72
CA ILE A 207 4.11 -4.91 -5.19
C ILE A 207 3.37 -5.86 -4.26
N ASN A 208 3.34 -5.54 -2.98
CA ASN A 208 2.71 -6.36 -1.96
C ASN A 208 2.05 -5.51 -0.85
N GLY A 209 1.05 -6.09 -0.17
CA GLY A 209 0.29 -5.33 0.83
C GLY A 209 -0.44 -4.10 0.24
N PRO A 210 -0.31 -2.91 0.84
CA PRO A 210 -0.96 -1.66 0.43
C PRO A 210 -0.14 -0.81 -0.55
N GLU A 211 0.95 -1.32 -1.10
CA GLU A 211 1.82 -0.60 -2.04
C GLU A 211 1.11 -0.33 -3.39
N GLU A 212 1.31 0.86 -3.97
CA GLU A 212 0.86 1.17 -5.33
C GLU A 212 1.91 0.74 -6.38
N CYS A 213 3.19 0.76 -5.98
CA CYS A 213 4.35 0.35 -6.75
C CYS A 213 5.47 -0.07 -5.80
N ASP A 214 6.50 -0.78 -6.29
CA ASP A 214 7.75 -1.00 -5.56
C ASP A 214 8.95 -0.95 -6.50
N GLY A 215 9.77 0.11 -6.36
CA GLY A 215 11.00 0.25 -7.12
C GLY A 215 10.74 0.28 -8.64
N THR A 216 11.04 -0.82 -9.32
CA THR A 216 10.76 -0.98 -10.76
C THR A 216 9.48 -1.76 -11.06
N ASP A 217 8.88 -2.41 -10.07
CA ASP A 217 7.58 -3.06 -10.20
C ASP A 217 6.48 -1.99 -10.07
N LEU A 218 5.98 -1.53 -11.21
CA LEU A 218 4.90 -0.55 -11.30
C LEU A 218 3.53 -1.21 -11.50
N GLY A 219 3.43 -2.54 -11.46
CA GLY A 219 2.17 -3.26 -11.64
C GLY A 219 1.59 -3.12 -13.06
N GLY A 220 2.45 -2.76 -14.02
CA GLY A 220 2.04 -2.43 -15.39
C GLY A 220 1.42 -1.04 -15.56
N ALA A 221 1.38 -0.22 -14.51
CA ALA A 221 0.96 1.17 -14.61
C ALA A 221 1.97 2.00 -15.41
N THR A 222 1.44 3.00 -16.12
CA THR A 222 2.17 4.00 -16.90
C THR A 222 1.48 5.36 -16.72
N CYS A 223 2.15 6.46 -17.03
CA CYS A 223 1.50 7.79 -17.03
C CYS A 223 0.23 7.78 -17.91
N SER A 224 0.26 7.05 -19.03
CA SER A 224 -0.88 6.93 -19.94
C SER A 224 -2.05 6.16 -19.32
N SER A 225 -1.80 5.03 -18.64
CA SER A 225 -2.86 4.26 -17.99
C SER A 225 -3.50 4.97 -16.81
N LEU A 226 -2.81 5.96 -16.22
CA LEU A 226 -3.31 6.81 -15.15
C LEU A 226 -4.01 8.08 -15.66
N ASN A 227 -4.10 8.27 -16.98
CA ASN A 227 -4.59 9.50 -17.61
C ASN A 227 -3.77 10.75 -17.25
N LEU A 228 -2.46 10.57 -17.01
CA LEU A 228 -1.49 11.62 -16.73
C LEU A 228 -0.58 11.88 -17.93
N GLY A 229 -1.02 11.47 -19.12
CA GLY A 229 -0.32 11.74 -20.37
C GLY A 229 0.83 10.77 -20.68
N VAL A 230 1.96 11.33 -21.13
CA VAL A 230 3.18 10.60 -21.51
C VAL A 230 4.25 10.73 -20.42
N GLY A 231 5.41 10.12 -20.64
CA GLY A 231 6.53 10.20 -19.72
C GLY A 231 6.85 8.89 -19.02
N THR A 232 7.71 8.97 -18.01
CA THR A 232 8.19 7.80 -17.26
C THR A 232 7.55 7.83 -15.88
N LEU A 233 6.77 6.81 -15.55
CA LEU A 233 6.21 6.64 -14.21
C LEU A 233 7.29 6.10 -13.28
N GLY A 234 7.47 6.73 -12.12
CA GLY A 234 8.40 6.27 -11.09
C GLY A 234 7.68 5.68 -9.87
N CYS A 235 8.46 5.28 -8.88
CA CYS A 235 7.96 4.84 -7.58
C CYS A 235 8.79 5.49 -6.47
N ASP A 236 8.11 6.16 -5.53
CA ASP A 236 8.76 6.81 -4.40
C ASP A 236 9.14 5.81 -3.30
N SER A 237 10.00 6.25 -2.36
CA SER A 237 10.41 5.43 -1.20
C SER A 237 9.27 5.08 -0.24
N ASP A 238 8.12 5.73 -0.39
CA ASP A 238 6.90 5.47 0.37
C ASP A 238 5.93 4.56 -0.41
N CYS A 239 6.36 3.99 -1.54
CA CYS A 239 5.60 3.08 -2.41
C CYS A 239 4.29 3.63 -2.96
N THR A 240 4.30 4.94 -3.17
CA THR A 240 3.33 5.68 -3.99
C THR A 240 3.94 5.98 -5.35
N TYR A 241 3.12 6.12 -6.38
CA TYR A 241 3.62 6.49 -7.70
C TYR A 241 4.31 7.87 -7.68
N ASP A 242 5.53 7.92 -8.22
CA ASP A 242 6.20 9.19 -8.53
C ASP A 242 5.69 9.69 -9.89
N LEU A 243 4.91 10.75 -9.84
CA LEU A 243 4.24 11.36 -11.00
C LEU A 243 5.04 12.53 -11.59
N THR A 244 6.20 12.88 -11.02
CA THR A 244 6.95 14.10 -11.40
C THR A 244 7.44 14.09 -12.85
N SER A 245 7.61 12.89 -13.42
CA SER A 245 8.06 12.67 -14.79
C SER A 245 6.92 12.30 -15.75
N CYS A 246 5.66 12.36 -15.28
CA CYS A 246 4.48 12.30 -16.13
C CYS A 246 4.14 13.69 -16.64
N GLN A 247 3.90 13.80 -17.94
CA GLN A 247 3.53 15.05 -18.60
C GLN A 247 2.23 14.85 -19.37
N ILE A 248 1.23 15.67 -19.05
CA ILE A 248 0.01 15.77 -19.84
C ILE A 248 0.38 16.55 -21.11
N PRO A 249 0.18 15.99 -22.32
CA PRO A 249 0.44 16.75 -23.53
C PRO A 249 -0.47 17.97 -23.60
N GLU A 250 0.13 19.14 -23.82
CA GLU A 250 -0.61 20.40 -24.00
C GLU A 250 -1.35 20.41 -25.35
N ILE A 251 -2.59 20.88 -25.34
CA ILE A 251 -3.40 21.16 -26.53
C ILE A 251 -3.21 22.64 -26.84
N CYS A 252 -2.30 22.94 -27.77
CA CYS A 252 -1.77 24.27 -28.00
C CYS A 252 -2.71 25.30 -28.66
N ASP A 253 -4.03 25.05 -28.70
CA ASP A 253 -5.01 25.89 -29.38
C ASP A 253 -6.40 25.96 -28.72
N ASP A 254 -6.54 25.49 -27.48
CA ASP A 254 -7.85 25.38 -26.81
C ASP A 254 -8.12 26.47 -25.75
N GLY A 255 -7.12 27.32 -25.45
CA GLY A 255 -7.25 28.41 -24.48
C GLY A 255 -7.17 27.97 -23.03
N ILE A 256 -6.75 26.74 -22.75
CA ILE A 256 -6.62 26.14 -21.42
C ILE A 256 -5.16 25.77 -21.19
N ASP A 257 -4.75 25.79 -19.93
CA ASP A 257 -3.48 25.24 -19.44
C ASP A 257 -3.74 23.75 -19.09
N ASN A 258 -3.47 22.84 -20.01
CA ASN A 258 -3.81 21.41 -19.85
C ASN A 258 -2.81 20.67 -18.94
N ASP A 259 -1.56 21.10 -18.90
CA ASP A 259 -0.50 20.50 -18.09
C ASP A 259 -0.31 21.17 -16.71
N GLY A 260 -0.91 22.34 -16.50
CA GLY A 260 -1.01 23.05 -15.23
C GLY A 260 0.22 23.88 -14.87
N ASP A 261 1.13 24.15 -15.79
CA ASP A 261 2.38 24.87 -15.55
C ASP A 261 2.22 26.41 -15.51
N SER A 262 0.98 26.90 -15.66
CA SER A 262 0.56 28.30 -15.73
C SER A 262 0.94 29.03 -17.02
N GLN A 263 1.31 28.30 -18.06
CA GLN A 263 1.37 28.79 -19.43
C GLN A 263 0.15 28.25 -20.19
N THR A 264 -0.22 28.89 -21.31
CA THR A 264 -1.46 28.57 -22.01
C THR A 264 -1.19 28.65 -23.50
N ASP A 265 -1.56 27.61 -24.25
CA ASP A 265 -1.36 27.52 -25.69
C ASP A 265 0.06 27.96 -26.12
N CYS A 266 0.16 28.90 -27.06
CA CYS A 266 1.41 29.41 -27.60
C CYS A 266 2.22 30.29 -26.64
N ALA A 267 1.69 30.64 -25.46
CA ALA A 267 2.50 31.20 -24.40
C ALA A 267 3.33 30.13 -23.68
N ASP A 268 2.98 28.86 -23.87
CA ASP A 268 3.69 27.70 -23.36
C ASP A 268 4.90 27.33 -24.21
N SER A 269 6.02 27.05 -23.53
CA SER A 269 7.24 26.57 -24.15
C SER A 269 7.08 25.18 -24.80
N ASP A 270 6.20 24.34 -24.27
CA ASP A 270 5.95 22.99 -24.78
C ASP A 270 5.19 23.04 -26.12
N CYS A 271 4.48 24.13 -26.38
CA CYS A 271 3.82 24.43 -27.65
C CYS A 271 4.72 25.10 -28.70
N SER A 272 6.01 25.32 -28.39
CA SER A 272 6.94 26.05 -29.27
C SER A 272 7.15 25.44 -30.67
N THR A 273 6.82 24.17 -30.85
CA THR A 273 6.91 23.47 -32.14
C THR A 273 5.55 23.08 -32.73
N ASP A 274 4.46 23.40 -32.04
CA ASP A 274 3.12 23.06 -32.49
C ASP A 274 2.69 23.91 -33.69
N ALA A 275 2.00 23.27 -34.64
CA ALA A 275 1.51 23.89 -35.86
C ALA A 275 0.63 25.14 -35.60
N ALA A 276 -0.16 25.13 -34.52
CA ALA A 276 -0.99 26.26 -34.12
C ALA A 276 -0.15 27.49 -33.75
N CYS A 277 1.02 27.27 -33.15
CA CYS A 277 1.88 28.32 -32.61
C CYS A 277 2.98 28.78 -33.58
N ILE A 278 3.40 27.92 -34.50
CA ILE A 278 4.40 28.27 -35.53
C ILE A 278 3.77 28.93 -36.78
N ASN A 279 2.46 28.73 -37.04
CA ASN A 279 1.76 29.35 -38.17
C ASN A 279 1.00 30.63 -37.79
N ALA A 280 1.08 31.07 -36.53
CA ALA A 280 0.44 32.29 -36.04
C ALA A 280 1.13 33.60 -36.49
N LEU A 281 1.73 33.63 -37.69
CA LEU A 281 2.24 34.87 -38.28
C LEU A 281 1.23 35.52 -39.23
N SER A 282 0.27 34.77 -39.78
CA SER A 282 -0.78 35.33 -40.63
C SER A 282 -2.03 35.70 -39.83
N MET A 283 -2.58 36.89 -40.05
CA MET A 283 -3.84 37.31 -39.44
C MET A 283 -5.02 36.76 -40.26
N GLU A 284 -5.94 36.05 -39.60
CA GLU A 284 -7.22 35.62 -40.20
C GLU A 284 -8.26 36.74 -40.07
N PHE A 285 -8.99 36.99 -41.16
CA PHE A 285 -10.11 37.92 -41.25
C PHE A 285 -11.37 37.12 -41.59
N GLY A 286 -12.33 37.07 -40.65
CA GLY A 286 -13.47 36.16 -40.70
C GLY A 286 -14.84 36.82 -40.77
N THR A 287 -15.05 37.99 -40.14
CA THR A 287 -16.36 38.68 -40.13
C THR A 287 -16.28 40.20 -39.88
N SER A 288 -17.43 40.88 -40.00
CA SER A 288 -17.63 42.26 -40.49
C SER A 288 -17.14 43.46 -39.66
N THR A 289 -15.97 43.36 -39.02
CA THR A 289 -15.30 44.48 -38.36
C THR A 289 -13.78 44.29 -38.20
N GLU A 290 -13.23 43.14 -38.57
CA GLU A 290 -11.81 42.85 -38.36
C GLU A 290 -10.95 43.54 -39.42
N HIS A 291 -10.22 44.56 -39.01
CA HIS A 291 -9.25 45.24 -39.86
C HIS A 291 -8.13 45.86 -39.03
N LEU A 292 -6.96 46.01 -39.64
CA LEU A 292 -5.82 46.71 -39.05
C LEU A 292 -5.59 48.03 -39.78
N ALA A 293 -5.54 49.14 -39.05
CA ALA A 293 -5.17 50.44 -39.60
C ALA A 293 -3.69 50.75 -39.30
N ILE A 294 -2.88 51.00 -40.34
CA ILE A 294 -1.41 51.14 -40.22
C ILE A 294 -0.88 52.57 -40.45
N GLY A 295 -1.77 53.57 -40.48
CA GLY A 295 -1.44 54.98 -40.73
C GLY A 295 -1.93 55.46 -42.10
N SER A 296 -1.40 56.55 -42.64
CA SER A 296 -1.76 57.08 -43.96
C SER A 296 -0.55 57.23 -44.88
N LEU A 297 -0.76 57.30 -46.19
CA LEU A 297 0.33 57.59 -47.14
C LEU A 297 0.95 58.97 -46.90
N ALA A 298 0.16 59.94 -46.43
CA ALA A 298 0.63 61.27 -46.08
C ALA A 298 1.60 61.24 -44.89
N ASP A 299 1.42 60.31 -43.95
CA ASP A 299 2.36 60.15 -42.83
C ASP A 299 3.71 59.62 -43.34
N ILE A 300 3.68 58.69 -44.30
CA ILE A 300 4.89 58.10 -44.91
C ILE A 300 5.66 59.14 -45.74
N THR A 301 4.96 59.99 -46.49
CA THR A 301 5.59 61.00 -47.35
C THR A 301 5.84 62.34 -46.66
N GLY A 302 5.45 62.50 -45.39
CA GLY A 302 5.51 63.79 -44.68
C GLY A 302 4.64 64.87 -45.33
N GLY A 303 3.51 64.47 -45.93
CA GLY A 303 2.57 65.35 -46.63
C GLY A 303 2.95 65.72 -48.06
N ALA A 304 4.06 65.19 -48.59
CA ALA A 304 4.38 65.35 -50.00
C ALA A 304 3.40 64.55 -50.89
N PRO A 305 3.09 65.01 -52.12
CA PRO A 305 2.23 64.28 -53.04
C PRO A 305 2.76 62.87 -53.29
N VAL A 306 1.92 61.86 -53.09
CA VAL A 306 2.27 60.46 -53.33
C VAL A 306 2.20 60.20 -54.83
N ARG A 307 3.37 60.01 -55.45
CA ARG A 307 3.50 59.78 -56.90
C ARG A 307 4.01 58.40 -57.25
N ALA A 308 4.75 57.74 -56.38
CA ALA A 308 5.24 56.39 -56.62
C ALA A 308 5.29 55.58 -55.33
N PHE A 309 4.87 54.32 -55.39
CA PHE A 309 4.93 53.37 -54.29
C PHE A 309 4.75 51.93 -54.79
N SER A 310 4.99 50.96 -53.92
CA SER A 310 4.66 49.56 -54.15
C SER A 310 4.08 48.98 -52.88
N VAL A 311 3.13 48.07 -53.03
CA VAL A 311 2.54 47.30 -51.94
C VAL A 311 2.65 45.83 -52.30
N SER A 312 3.11 45.02 -51.36
CA SER A 312 3.24 43.57 -51.49
C SER A 312 2.60 42.91 -50.28
N PHE A 313 1.96 41.76 -50.46
CA PHE A 313 1.46 40.95 -49.35
C PHE A 313 1.23 39.51 -49.82
N TRP A 314 1.23 38.58 -48.87
CA TRP A 314 0.71 37.24 -49.06
C TRP A 314 -0.77 37.20 -48.71
N ILE A 315 -1.54 36.45 -49.52
CA ILE A 315 -2.96 36.25 -49.30
C ILE A 315 -3.33 34.78 -49.51
N LYS A 316 -4.18 34.26 -48.63
CA LYS A 316 -4.84 32.96 -48.79
C LYS A 316 -6.33 33.13 -48.52
N LEU A 317 -7.13 32.97 -49.57
CA LEU A 317 -8.59 33.05 -49.44
C LEU A 317 -9.10 31.86 -48.62
N ASN A 318 -10.14 32.09 -47.81
CA ASN A 318 -10.80 31.06 -46.99
C ASN A 318 -12.33 31.10 -47.12
N GLY A 319 -12.83 30.92 -48.34
CA GLY A 319 -14.25 30.88 -48.66
C GLY A 319 -14.61 31.79 -49.83
N ASP A 320 -15.92 31.94 -50.05
CA ASP A 320 -16.45 32.84 -51.07
C ASP A 320 -16.12 34.28 -50.69
N GLN A 321 -15.43 35.00 -51.58
CA GLN A 321 -15.15 36.41 -51.40
C GLN A 321 -16.37 37.23 -51.83
N PRO A 322 -16.83 38.19 -51.01
CA PRO A 322 -17.78 39.19 -51.46
C PRO A 322 -17.29 39.91 -52.72
N ASP A 323 -18.24 40.39 -53.53
CA ASP A 323 -17.91 41.43 -54.50
C ASP A 323 -17.33 42.63 -53.73
N TRP A 324 -16.25 43.22 -54.25
CA TRP A 324 -15.55 44.37 -53.65
C TRP A 324 -14.70 44.06 -52.41
N ALA A 325 -14.62 42.79 -51.98
CA ALA A 325 -13.78 42.38 -50.86
C ALA A 325 -12.35 42.92 -50.99
N SER A 326 -11.89 43.65 -49.98
CA SER A 326 -10.68 44.45 -50.05
C SER A 326 -9.61 43.94 -49.10
N PRO A 327 -8.54 43.30 -49.60
CA PRO A 327 -7.45 42.89 -48.73
C PRO A 327 -6.69 44.08 -48.15
N LEU A 328 -6.51 45.16 -48.92
CA LEU A 328 -5.72 46.31 -48.49
C LEU A 328 -6.01 47.55 -49.32
N GLY A 329 -6.12 48.71 -48.67
CA GLY A 329 -6.09 50.01 -49.35
C GLY A 329 -6.47 51.17 -48.46
N ALA A 330 -6.65 52.33 -49.08
CA ALA A 330 -7.07 53.56 -48.43
C ALA A 330 -7.95 54.36 -49.39
N SER A 331 -9.14 54.76 -48.91
CA SER A 331 -10.05 55.68 -49.58
C SER A 331 -10.70 56.59 -48.53
N SER A 332 -10.96 57.86 -48.87
CA SER A 332 -11.67 58.75 -47.96
C SER A 332 -13.19 58.61 -48.05
N SER A 333 -13.70 57.85 -49.03
CA SER A 333 -15.12 57.71 -49.29
C SER A 333 -15.52 56.36 -49.88
N GLY A 334 -16.75 55.93 -49.61
CA GLY A 334 -17.30 54.68 -50.16
C GLY A 334 -17.56 54.71 -51.68
N SER A 335 -17.19 55.78 -52.40
CA SER A 335 -17.26 55.80 -53.87
C SER A 335 -15.98 55.30 -54.54
N TRP A 336 -14.86 55.22 -53.81
CA TRP A 336 -13.58 54.73 -54.32
C TRP A 336 -13.09 55.47 -55.56
N ASP A 337 -13.40 56.77 -55.61
CA ASP A 337 -12.94 57.72 -56.62
C ASP A 337 -11.79 58.58 -56.08
N ASP A 338 -11.03 58.02 -55.13
CA ASP A 338 -9.89 58.65 -54.48
C ASP A 338 -9.03 57.62 -53.73
N GLY A 339 -7.70 57.78 -53.73
CA GLY A 339 -6.83 56.87 -52.95
C GLY A 339 -6.28 55.69 -53.76
N PHE A 340 -6.13 54.54 -53.12
CA PHE A 340 -5.62 53.33 -53.76
C PHE A 340 -6.13 52.08 -53.06
N GLY A 341 -6.04 50.93 -53.72
CA GLY A 341 -6.24 49.67 -53.03
C GLY A 341 -6.31 48.47 -53.95
N PHE A 342 -6.59 47.34 -53.31
CA PHE A 342 -6.86 46.08 -53.95
C PHE A 342 -8.30 45.68 -53.67
N TYR A 343 -8.97 45.09 -54.65
CA TYR A 343 -10.28 44.51 -54.43
C TYR A 343 -10.56 43.31 -55.31
N HIS A 344 -11.40 42.43 -54.79
CA HIS A 344 -11.94 41.28 -55.46
C HIS A 344 -13.12 41.68 -56.35
N SER A 345 -13.12 41.20 -57.59
CA SER A 345 -14.23 41.40 -58.52
C SER A 345 -15.17 40.20 -58.56
N SER A 346 -16.41 40.40 -58.98
CA SER A 346 -17.42 39.34 -59.12
C SER A 346 -17.04 38.17 -60.04
N ASN A 347 -16.01 38.35 -60.87
CA ASN A 347 -15.46 37.31 -61.73
C ASN A 347 -14.25 36.58 -61.12
N GLY A 348 -13.89 36.83 -59.86
CA GLY A 348 -12.80 36.16 -59.16
C GLY A 348 -11.43 36.87 -59.23
N PHE A 349 -11.30 37.93 -60.02
CA PHE A 349 -10.01 38.61 -60.22
C PHE A 349 -9.73 39.64 -59.14
N PHE A 350 -8.46 39.79 -58.76
CA PHE A 350 -7.99 40.94 -58.00
C PHE A 350 -7.65 42.11 -58.91
N ARG A 351 -7.89 43.32 -58.41
CA ARG A 351 -7.63 44.57 -59.12
C ARG A 351 -6.88 45.51 -58.21
N PHE A 352 -5.81 46.12 -58.73
CA PHE A 352 -5.09 47.20 -58.07
C PHE A 352 -5.45 48.52 -58.74
N TRP A 353 -6.05 49.44 -58.00
CA TRP A 353 -6.56 50.71 -58.53
C TRP A 353 -5.89 51.92 -57.88
N ILE A 354 -5.86 53.03 -58.62
CA ILE A 354 -5.39 54.34 -58.17
C ILE A 354 -6.44 55.38 -58.52
N ASN A 355 -6.95 56.11 -57.53
CA ASN A 355 -7.92 57.21 -57.62
C ASN A 355 -9.25 56.94 -58.34
N VAL A 356 -9.37 56.00 -59.28
CA VAL A 356 -10.63 55.68 -59.97
C VAL A 356 -10.71 54.18 -60.08
N TRP A 357 -11.57 53.57 -59.27
CA TRP A 357 -11.67 52.11 -59.13
C TRP A 357 -11.84 51.34 -60.46
N ASP A 358 -12.52 51.92 -61.46
CA ASP A 358 -12.79 51.29 -62.78
C ASP A 358 -11.95 51.83 -63.93
N GLY A 359 -11.41 53.05 -63.77
CA GLY A 359 -10.80 53.81 -64.87
C GLY A 359 -9.28 53.83 -64.87
N SER A 360 -8.65 53.54 -63.73
CA SER A 360 -7.20 53.54 -63.56
C SER A 360 -6.79 52.38 -62.66
N ARG A 361 -6.68 51.19 -63.26
CA ARG A 361 -6.41 49.94 -62.53
C ARG A 361 -5.70 48.90 -63.38
N ALA A 362 -5.02 47.96 -62.73
CA ALA A 362 -4.54 46.72 -63.34
C ALA A 362 -5.31 45.52 -62.75
N THR A 363 -5.66 44.52 -63.57
CA THR A 363 -6.46 43.36 -63.19
C THR A 363 -5.69 42.06 -63.37
N THR A 364 -5.68 41.17 -62.38
CA THR A 364 -5.06 39.84 -62.55
C THR A 364 -5.70 39.07 -63.72
N THR A 365 -4.93 38.28 -64.47
CA THR A 365 -5.45 37.32 -65.46
C THR A 365 -5.67 35.93 -64.85
N THR A 366 -4.99 35.64 -63.74
CA THR A 366 -5.20 34.46 -62.91
C THR A 366 -6.28 34.73 -61.85
N VAL A 367 -7.25 33.81 -61.70
CA VAL A 367 -8.21 33.81 -60.59
C VAL A 367 -7.61 33.03 -59.42
N PRO A 368 -7.34 33.65 -58.25
CA PRO A 368 -6.80 32.95 -57.10
C PRO A 368 -7.76 31.88 -56.58
N ALA A 369 -7.23 30.67 -56.39
CA ALA A 369 -7.98 29.58 -55.79
C ALA A 369 -8.07 29.70 -54.26
N ASN A 370 -9.17 29.20 -53.70
CA ASN A 370 -9.35 29.10 -52.26
C ASN A 370 -8.28 28.19 -51.61
N ASN A 371 -7.89 28.49 -50.38
CA ASN A 371 -6.91 27.73 -49.60
C ASN A 371 -5.50 27.60 -50.23
N VAL A 372 -5.14 28.50 -51.16
CA VAL A 372 -3.79 28.57 -51.75
C VAL A 372 -3.19 29.94 -51.45
N TRP A 373 -1.92 29.96 -51.05
CA TRP A 373 -1.16 31.20 -50.84
C TRP A 373 -0.74 31.82 -52.17
N TYR A 374 -0.98 33.13 -52.31
CA TYR A 374 -0.51 33.95 -53.42
C TYR A 374 0.25 35.16 -52.89
N HIS A 375 1.37 35.49 -53.54
CA HIS A 375 2.06 36.76 -53.31
C HIS A 375 1.54 37.79 -54.31
N VAL A 376 0.87 38.84 -53.84
CA VAL A 376 0.28 39.89 -54.65
C VAL A 376 1.12 41.15 -54.52
N VAL A 377 1.44 41.79 -55.64
CA VAL A 377 2.18 43.07 -55.64
C VAL A 377 1.49 44.06 -56.57
N GLY A 378 1.21 45.26 -56.07
CA GLY A 378 0.77 46.41 -56.86
C GLY A 378 1.85 47.47 -56.87
N THR A 379 2.19 48.00 -58.04
CA THR A 379 3.19 49.08 -58.17
C THR A 379 2.61 50.26 -58.92
N TYR A 380 2.86 51.46 -58.43
CA TYR A 380 2.45 52.71 -59.05
C TYR A 380 3.62 53.69 -59.21
N ASP A 381 3.72 54.37 -60.35
CA ASP A 381 4.67 55.45 -60.61
C ASP A 381 4.10 56.52 -61.58
N ALA A 382 3.49 57.56 -61.05
CA ALA A 382 2.85 58.64 -61.81
C ALA A 382 3.79 59.36 -62.80
N ASP A 383 5.11 59.24 -62.60
CA ASP A 383 6.14 59.91 -63.41
C ASP A 383 6.65 59.03 -64.57
N ALA A 384 6.29 57.75 -64.60
CA ALA A 384 6.61 56.87 -65.72
C ALA A 384 5.79 57.23 -66.98
N SER A 385 6.40 57.07 -68.16
CA SER A 385 5.80 57.49 -69.44
C SER A 385 4.61 56.63 -69.90
N SER A 386 4.52 55.41 -69.40
CA SER A 386 3.45 54.44 -69.70
C SER A 386 3.53 53.22 -68.77
N ASN A 387 2.46 52.43 -68.69
CA ASN A 387 2.37 51.17 -67.93
C ASN A 387 2.79 51.37 -66.48
N ASN A 388 2.17 52.35 -65.85
CA ASN A 388 2.62 52.87 -64.58
C ASN A 388 1.73 52.52 -63.40
N ILE A 389 0.62 51.82 -63.65
CA ILE A 389 -0.04 50.93 -62.70
C ILE A 389 0.29 49.51 -63.14
N LYS A 390 0.72 48.64 -62.23
CA LYS A 390 0.98 47.22 -62.51
C LYS A 390 0.53 46.35 -61.38
N ILE A 391 0.08 45.13 -61.71
CA ILE A 391 -0.19 44.08 -60.74
C ILE A 391 0.60 42.81 -61.08
N TYR A 392 1.19 42.21 -60.05
CA TYR A 392 1.93 40.96 -60.14
C TYR A 392 1.30 39.93 -59.21
N LEU A 393 1.29 38.67 -59.65
CA LEU A 393 0.87 37.53 -58.86
C LEU A 393 1.99 36.49 -58.89
N ASN A 394 2.47 36.08 -57.71
CA ASN A 394 3.60 35.16 -57.54
C ASN A 394 4.86 35.60 -58.33
N GLY A 395 5.09 36.93 -58.40
CA GLY A 395 6.21 37.54 -59.11
C GLY A 395 6.05 37.65 -60.63
N VAL A 396 4.93 37.19 -61.20
CA VAL A 396 4.61 37.32 -62.62
C VAL A 396 3.78 38.57 -62.87
N LEU A 397 4.17 39.41 -63.84
CA LEU A 397 3.35 40.55 -64.26
C LEU A 397 2.08 40.04 -64.95
N GLU A 398 0.93 40.39 -64.39
CA GLU A 398 -0.38 39.95 -64.89
C GLU A 398 -1.01 41.01 -65.80
N ASP A 399 -1.00 42.28 -65.38
CA ASP A 399 -1.60 43.39 -66.13
C ASP A 399 -1.01 44.76 -65.75
N GLN A 400 -1.29 45.77 -66.58
CA GLN A 400 -0.79 47.13 -66.43
C GLN A 400 -1.71 48.17 -67.09
N ASP A 401 -1.71 49.40 -66.55
CA ASP A 401 -2.50 50.52 -67.07
C ASP A 401 -1.77 51.86 -66.86
N ASN A 402 -2.41 52.98 -67.24
CA ASN A 402 -1.83 54.32 -67.25
C ASN A 402 -2.64 55.32 -66.42
N PHE A 403 -1.99 55.96 -65.46
CA PHE A 403 -2.53 57.07 -64.68
C PHE A 403 -1.40 57.99 -64.21
N THR A 404 -1.46 59.30 -64.44
CA THR A 404 -0.29 60.20 -64.28
C THR A 404 -0.43 61.24 -63.16
N GLU A 405 -1.49 61.14 -62.35
CA GLU A 405 -1.75 62.10 -61.27
C GLU A 405 -1.30 61.56 -59.90
N SER A 406 -1.14 62.43 -58.91
CA SER A 406 -0.83 61.99 -57.55
C SER A 406 -2.06 61.33 -56.90
N VAL A 407 -1.84 60.45 -55.92
CA VAL A 407 -2.93 59.86 -55.13
C VAL A 407 -3.67 60.98 -54.38
N SER A 408 -5.00 61.08 -54.55
CA SER A 408 -5.79 62.21 -54.07
C SER A 408 -6.13 62.14 -52.57
N ALA A 409 -6.31 60.94 -52.02
CA ALA A 409 -6.66 60.70 -50.62
C ALA A 409 -5.48 60.17 -49.79
N ALA A 410 -4.31 60.80 -49.91
CA ALA A 410 -3.11 60.36 -49.20
C ALA A 410 -3.25 60.36 -47.66
N GLY A 411 -4.17 61.16 -47.10
CA GLY A 411 -4.45 61.20 -45.66
C GLY A 411 -5.49 60.20 -45.17
N ALA A 412 -6.08 59.38 -46.05
CA ALA A 412 -6.98 58.31 -45.63
C ALA A 412 -6.17 57.19 -44.94
N PRO A 413 -6.73 56.55 -43.90
CA PRO A 413 -6.06 55.44 -43.23
C PRO A 413 -5.94 54.25 -44.18
N ILE A 414 -4.75 53.66 -44.23
CA ILE A 414 -4.49 52.38 -44.87
C ILE A 414 -5.02 51.30 -43.95
N THR A 415 -5.95 50.51 -44.46
CA THR A 415 -6.58 49.39 -43.78
C THR A 415 -6.22 48.07 -44.44
N ILE A 416 -5.99 47.05 -43.62
CA ILE A 416 -5.76 45.65 -44.02
C ILE A 416 -6.99 44.83 -43.60
N GLY A 417 -7.52 44.00 -44.51
CA GLY A 417 -8.69 43.16 -44.30
C GLY A 417 -10.03 43.81 -44.68
N THR A 418 -10.05 45.13 -44.90
CA THR A 418 -11.25 45.86 -45.37
C THR A 418 -10.87 47.18 -46.02
N ILE A 419 -11.78 47.73 -46.83
CA ILE A 419 -11.88 49.15 -47.14
C ILE A 419 -13.36 49.50 -47.03
N ILE A 420 -13.72 50.40 -46.09
CA ILE A 420 -15.07 50.99 -45.98
C ILE A 420 -16.19 49.92 -45.90
N ASN A 421 -15.95 48.88 -45.10
CA ASN A 421 -16.86 47.74 -44.84
C ASN A 421 -17.00 46.73 -46.00
N ASP A 422 -16.07 46.75 -46.97
CA ASP A 422 -15.95 45.69 -47.97
C ASP A 422 -14.90 44.67 -47.52
N ASP A 423 -15.32 43.81 -46.58
CA ASP A 423 -14.44 42.90 -45.84
C ASP A 423 -13.98 41.70 -46.69
N MET A 424 -12.71 41.35 -46.54
CA MET A 424 -12.14 40.13 -47.12
C MET A 424 -12.32 38.94 -46.16
N VAL A 425 -12.41 37.72 -46.72
CA VAL A 425 -12.46 36.48 -45.94
C VAL A 425 -11.20 35.65 -46.20
N GLY A 426 -10.34 35.48 -45.19
CA GLY A 426 -9.13 34.67 -45.30
C GLY A 426 -7.94 35.25 -44.56
N PHE A 427 -6.74 34.90 -45.01
CA PHE A 427 -5.49 35.22 -44.33
C PHE A 427 -4.67 36.21 -45.13
N ILE A 428 -4.08 37.19 -44.46
CA ILE A 428 -3.08 38.12 -45.02
C ILE A 428 -1.81 38.04 -44.17
N ASP A 429 -0.66 38.06 -44.83
CA ASP A 429 0.66 38.01 -44.19
C ASP A 429 1.69 38.88 -44.93
N GLU A 430 2.74 39.31 -44.24
CA GLU A 430 3.88 40.11 -44.71
C GLU A 430 3.51 41.30 -45.64
N VAL A 431 2.69 42.23 -45.13
CA VAL A 431 2.28 43.47 -45.82
C VAL A 431 3.40 44.51 -45.90
#